data_AF-A0A957NSB0-F1
#
_entry.id   AF-A0A957NSB0-F1
#
_cell.length_a   1.000
_cell.length_b   1.000
_cell.length_c   1.000
_cell.angle_alpha   90.00
_cell.angle_beta   90.00
_cell.angle_gamma   90.00
#
_symmetry.space_group_name_H-M   'P 1'
#
loop_
_entity.id
_entity.type
_entity.pdbx_description
1 polymer ?
#
loop_
_entity_poly.entity_id
_entity_poly.type
_entity_poly.pdbx_seq_one_letter_code
_entity_poly.pdbx_strand_id
1 'polypeptide(L)'
;MLNKVPQITIFFWIIKVLCTTIGETASDFLNVNLNFGLYGTSVVTGVLLAVVLFLQFRAKKYVPSLYWLSVVLISVFGTLITDILTDNLDFPLEASTILFSAALALTFAIWYANEGTISIHSIYTTRRESFYWLAILFTFALGTASGDLMAEGLSLGYLVTGLIVFAMIATVIAAWRFGLDDDLAFWIAYILTRPLGASIGDYLSQAPANGGLGLGAALTSAFFLVAILAVVIYVTVTKYDVDTTSESALVKAQCVQAPVLWRQVAGVMIVLLVLSVGGYSWRSAQLSAMELSNAASPMPLGDLSVFRQITTDTQGLVQANDLAGARTRITDLETAWDNAQPTLKPMNSDKWS
;
A
#
# COMPACT_ATOMS: atom_id res chain seq x y z
N MET A 1 -11.15 23.53 21.92
CA MET A 1 -9.77 23.69 21.42
C MET A 1 -9.84 24.40 20.08
N LEU A 2 -8.74 24.99 19.58
CA LEU A 2 -8.69 25.44 18.18
C LEU A 2 -8.57 24.22 17.25
N ASN A 3 -9.00 24.34 16.00
CA ASN A 3 -8.83 23.27 15.01
C ASN A 3 -7.35 22.87 14.91
N LYS A 4 -7.08 21.57 14.88
CA LYS A 4 -5.72 20.99 14.89
C LYS A 4 -5.32 20.37 13.55
N VAL A 5 -6.13 20.54 12.51
CA VAL A 5 -5.89 20.01 11.17
C VAL A 5 -5.49 21.16 10.24
N PRO A 6 -4.50 20.94 9.34
CA PRO A 6 -4.12 21.94 8.34
C PRO A 6 -5.27 22.32 7.42
N GLN A 7 -5.18 23.53 6.86
CA GLN A 7 -6.00 23.90 5.72
C GLN A 7 -5.72 22.99 4.51
N ILE A 8 -6.77 22.56 3.81
CA ILE A 8 -6.69 21.71 2.62
C ILE A 8 -6.23 22.54 1.42
N THR A 9 -4.93 22.82 1.35
CA THR A 9 -4.29 23.50 0.23
C THR A 9 -3.63 22.51 -0.73
N ILE A 10 -3.04 22.98 -1.83
CA ILE A 10 -2.23 22.10 -2.69
C ILE A 10 -1.03 21.50 -1.96
N PHE A 11 -0.44 22.23 -1.00
CA PHE A 11 0.67 21.74 -0.18
C PHE A 11 0.24 20.59 0.73
N PHE A 12 -0.99 20.61 1.24
CA PHE A 12 -1.54 19.49 2.00
C PHE A 12 -1.51 18.20 1.19
N TRP A 13 -1.98 18.24 -0.06
CA TRP A 13 -1.99 17.06 -0.93
C TRP A 13 -0.58 16.62 -1.33
N ILE A 14 0.32 17.56 -1.61
CA ILE A 14 1.73 17.26 -1.91
C ILE A 14 2.39 16.54 -0.73
N ILE A 15 2.34 17.12 0.47
CA ILE A 15 2.98 16.51 1.64
C ILE A 15 2.33 15.16 1.94
N LYS A 16 1.00 15.04 1.82
CA LYS A 16 0.29 13.78 2.02
C LYS A 16 0.77 12.68 1.08
N VAL A 17 0.91 12.95 -0.22
CA VAL A 17 1.40 11.96 -1.20
C VAL A 17 2.86 11.59 -0.93
N LEU A 18 3.69 12.56 -0.56
CA LEU A 18 5.08 12.27 -0.18
C LEU A 18 5.13 11.39 1.09
N CYS A 19 4.30 11.68 2.09
CA CYS A 19 4.19 10.88 3.32
C CYS A 19 3.64 9.47 3.04
N THR A 20 2.71 9.30 2.10
CA THR A 20 2.23 7.96 1.74
C THR A 20 3.27 7.17 0.93
N THR A 21 4.24 7.82 0.29
CA THR A 21 5.32 7.14 -0.43
C THR A 21 6.46 6.74 0.51
N ILE A 22 6.81 7.61 1.46
CA ILE A 22 7.85 7.27 2.45
C ILE A 22 7.40 6.17 3.40
N GLY A 23 6.10 6.07 3.70
CA GLY A 23 5.58 5.05 4.62
C GLY A 23 6.02 3.64 4.25
N GLU A 24 5.90 3.29 2.97
CA GLU A 24 6.25 1.98 2.39
C GLU A 24 7.76 1.76 2.34
N THR A 25 8.47 2.72 1.74
CA THR A 25 9.92 2.58 1.58
C THR A 25 10.67 2.63 2.92
N ALA A 26 10.15 3.36 3.92
CA ALA A 26 10.78 3.44 5.24
C ALA A 26 10.52 2.19 6.08
N SER A 27 9.35 1.54 6.00
CA SER A 27 9.15 0.24 6.65
C SER A 27 10.11 -0.80 6.09
N ASP A 28 10.26 -0.85 4.76
CA ASP A 28 11.22 -1.74 4.09
C ASP A 28 12.66 -1.48 4.52
N PHE A 29 13.04 -0.20 4.56
CA PHE A 29 14.38 0.19 4.98
C PHE A 29 14.68 -0.24 6.42
N LEU A 30 13.76 0.00 7.35
CA LEU A 30 13.94 -0.40 8.75
C LEU A 30 13.96 -1.93 8.90
N ASN A 31 13.11 -2.63 8.15
CA ASN A 31 13.00 -4.08 8.20
C ASN A 31 14.24 -4.79 7.63
N VAL A 32 14.59 -4.46 6.37
CA VAL A 32 15.61 -5.16 5.58
C VAL A 32 17.00 -4.54 5.76
N ASN A 33 17.13 -3.21 5.64
CA ASN A 33 18.45 -2.57 5.65
C ASN A 33 19.03 -2.40 7.06
N LEU A 34 18.19 -2.10 8.05
CA LEU A 34 18.62 -2.04 9.46
C LEU A 34 18.52 -3.37 10.19
N ASN A 35 18.04 -4.41 9.50
CA ASN A 35 17.99 -5.79 9.99
C ASN A 35 17.24 -5.94 11.34
N PHE A 36 16.28 -5.06 11.60
CA PHE A 36 15.41 -5.13 12.79
C PHE A 36 14.37 -6.25 12.67
N GLY A 37 14.11 -6.71 11.45
CA GLY A 37 12.99 -7.60 11.16
C GLY A 37 11.64 -6.89 11.33
N LEU A 38 10.58 -7.54 10.86
CA LEU A 38 9.25 -6.95 10.81
C LEU A 38 8.72 -6.63 12.22
N TYR A 39 8.80 -7.58 13.15
CA TYR A 39 8.36 -7.35 14.54
C TYR A 39 9.15 -6.26 15.27
N GLY A 40 10.49 -6.24 15.11
CA GLY A 40 11.33 -5.23 15.75
C GLY A 40 11.01 -3.83 15.25
N THR A 41 10.87 -3.69 13.94
CA THR A 41 10.48 -2.43 13.28
C THR A 41 9.10 -1.94 13.73
N SER A 42 8.13 -2.85 13.84
CA SER A 42 6.77 -2.53 14.30
C SER A 42 6.72 -2.06 15.74
N VAL A 43 7.49 -2.70 16.64
CA VAL A 43 7.56 -2.27 18.05
C VAL A 43 8.18 -0.89 18.16
N VAL A 44 9.33 -0.65 17.50
CA VAL A 44 10.02 0.64 17.56
C VAL A 44 9.13 1.76 16.99
N THR A 45 8.56 1.54 15.80
CA THR A 45 7.69 2.52 15.15
C THR A 45 6.42 2.75 15.95
N GLY A 46 5.82 1.70 16.52
CA GLY A 46 4.63 1.79 17.34
C GLY A 46 4.85 2.59 18.64
N VAL A 47 5.99 2.40 19.30
CA VAL A 47 6.36 3.20 20.48
C VAL A 47 6.57 4.67 20.11
N LEU A 48 7.30 4.94 19.03
CA LEU A 48 7.51 6.32 18.54
C LEU A 48 6.18 6.99 18.17
N LEU A 49 5.30 6.26 17.48
CA LEU A 49 3.97 6.72 17.12
C LEU A 49 3.13 7.06 18.37
N ALA A 50 3.15 6.19 19.39
CA ALA A 50 2.42 6.43 20.63
C ALA A 50 2.91 7.69 21.35
N VAL A 51 4.23 7.92 21.39
CA VAL A 51 4.82 9.14 21.98
C VAL A 51 4.39 10.38 21.20
N VAL A 52 4.50 10.36 19.87
CA VAL A 52 4.16 11.52 19.04
C VAL A 52 2.65 11.81 19.07
N LEU A 53 1.80 10.79 19.02
CA LEU A 53 0.35 10.97 19.19
C LEU A 53 0.02 11.53 20.56
N PHE A 54 0.67 11.05 21.64
CA PHE A 54 0.48 11.63 22.97
C PHE A 54 0.81 13.14 22.99
N LEU A 55 1.91 13.55 22.36
CA LEU A 55 2.26 14.96 22.22
C LEU A 55 1.24 15.74 21.37
N GLN A 56 0.73 15.14 20.30
CA GLN A 56 -0.30 15.72 19.42
C GLN A 56 -1.63 15.95 20.15
N PHE A 57 -2.09 14.96 20.93
CA PHE A 57 -3.29 15.11 21.78
C PHE A 57 -3.10 16.21 22.83
N ARG A 58 -1.87 16.36 23.35
CA ARG A 58 -1.53 17.36 24.38
C ARG A 58 -1.38 18.77 23.81
N ALA A 59 -1.07 18.91 22.53
CA ALA A 59 -0.98 20.20 21.86
C ALA A 59 -2.35 20.91 21.90
N LYS A 60 -2.38 22.21 22.18
CA LYS A 60 -3.62 23.00 22.27
C LYS A 60 -3.98 23.74 20.99
N LYS A 61 -3.08 23.72 20.01
CA LYS A 61 -3.17 24.41 18.71
C LYS A 61 -2.55 23.52 17.64
N TYR A 62 -2.89 23.79 16.38
CA TYR A 62 -2.20 23.19 15.25
C TYR A 62 -0.69 23.49 15.28
N VAL A 63 0.11 22.43 15.24
CA VAL A 63 1.58 22.49 15.13
C VAL A 63 1.95 21.67 13.90
N PRO A 64 2.36 22.31 12.78
CA PRO A 64 2.60 21.61 11.51
C PRO A 64 3.56 20.43 11.64
N SER A 65 4.68 20.62 12.34
CA SER A 65 5.70 19.58 12.52
C SER A 65 5.18 18.34 13.26
N LEU A 66 4.43 18.52 14.36
CA LEU A 66 3.85 17.39 15.11
C LEU A 66 2.78 16.65 14.31
N TYR A 67 1.95 17.39 13.57
CA TYR A 67 0.91 16.81 12.74
C TYR A 67 1.52 15.96 11.61
N TRP A 68 2.44 16.53 10.84
CA TRP A 68 3.05 15.80 9.71
C TRP A 68 3.94 14.66 10.18
N LEU A 69 4.64 14.80 11.31
CA LEU A 69 5.36 13.69 11.93
C LEU A 69 4.42 12.56 12.34
N SER A 70 3.25 12.88 12.91
CA SER A 70 2.21 11.88 13.22
C SER A 70 1.75 11.16 11.95
N VAL A 71 1.50 11.90 10.86
CA VAL A 71 1.09 11.31 9.58
C VAL A 71 2.18 10.39 8.99
N VAL A 72 3.46 10.79 9.05
CA VAL A 72 4.57 9.94 8.60
C VAL A 72 4.66 8.68 9.46
N LEU A 73 4.63 8.78 10.78
CA LEU A 73 4.72 7.61 11.66
C LEU A 73 3.53 6.67 11.50
N ILE A 74 2.32 7.19 11.34
CA ILE A 74 1.14 6.37 11.03
C ILE A 74 1.28 5.70 9.68
N SER A 75 1.90 6.37 8.68
CA SER A 75 2.09 5.76 7.37
C SER A 75 3.00 4.53 7.42
N VAL A 76 4.11 4.61 8.14
CA VAL A 76 5.04 3.50 8.33
C VAL A 76 4.39 2.41 9.17
N PHE A 77 3.75 2.78 10.29
CA PHE A 77 3.11 1.81 11.17
C PHE A 77 1.92 1.11 10.51
N GLY A 78 1.17 1.82 9.66
CA GLY A 78 0.07 1.26 8.89
C GLY A 78 0.51 0.20 7.89
N THR A 79 1.61 0.42 7.14
CA THR A 79 2.25 -0.62 6.31
C THR A 79 2.58 -1.84 7.15
N LEU A 80 3.33 -1.64 8.24
CA LEU A 80 3.82 -2.72 9.08
C LEU A 80 2.72 -3.59 9.71
N ILE A 81 1.54 -3.04 10.00
CA ILE A 81 0.40 -3.84 10.49
C ILE A 81 -0.09 -4.77 9.36
N THR A 82 -0.19 -4.26 8.15
CA THR A 82 -0.62 -5.04 6.98
C THR A 82 0.40 -6.15 6.70
N ASP A 83 1.68 -5.83 6.61
CA ASP A 83 2.75 -6.80 6.35
C ASP A 83 2.81 -7.89 7.41
N ILE A 84 2.60 -7.54 8.70
CA ILE A 84 2.56 -8.56 9.77
C ILE A 84 1.42 -9.55 9.53
N LEU A 85 0.26 -9.07 9.08
CA LEU A 85 -0.87 -9.93 8.78
C LEU A 85 -0.58 -10.80 7.56
N THR A 86 -0.06 -10.22 6.48
CA THR A 86 0.10 -10.93 5.20
C THR A 86 1.33 -11.83 5.17
N ASP A 87 2.48 -11.33 5.61
CA ASP A 87 3.77 -11.97 5.39
C ASP A 87 4.17 -12.91 6.53
N ASN A 88 3.79 -12.55 7.76
CA ASN A 88 4.15 -13.32 8.95
C ASN A 88 3.02 -14.23 9.45
N LEU A 89 1.76 -13.83 9.23
CA LEU A 89 0.58 -14.60 9.67
C LEU A 89 -0.15 -15.28 8.51
N ASP A 90 0.40 -15.19 7.28
CA ASP A 90 -0.15 -15.78 6.04
C ASP A 90 -1.63 -15.42 5.81
N PHE A 91 -2.06 -14.24 6.29
CA PHE A 91 -3.43 -13.79 6.15
C PHE A 91 -3.65 -13.23 4.73
N PRO A 92 -4.63 -13.74 3.95
CA PRO A 92 -4.79 -13.33 2.56
C PRO A 92 -5.00 -11.82 2.38
N LEU A 93 -4.39 -11.25 1.33
CA LEU A 93 -4.50 -9.82 1.00
C LEU A 93 -5.96 -9.38 0.77
N GLU A 94 -6.81 -10.25 0.21
CA GLU A 94 -8.25 -9.97 0.08
C GLU A 94 -8.91 -9.84 1.45
N ALA A 95 -8.57 -10.73 2.37
CA ALA A 95 -9.13 -10.75 3.71
C ALA A 95 -8.66 -9.53 4.52
N SER A 96 -7.38 -9.14 4.42
CA SER A 96 -6.83 -7.91 4.99
C SER A 96 -7.54 -6.67 4.46
N THR A 97 -7.75 -6.59 3.14
CA THR A 97 -8.44 -5.47 2.49
C THR A 97 -9.90 -5.34 2.97
N ILE A 98 -10.62 -6.46 3.07
CA ILE A 98 -12.00 -6.48 3.58
C ILE A 98 -12.02 -6.08 5.06
N LEU A 99 -11.10 -6.61 5.87
CA LEU A 99 -11.01 -6.32 7.30
C LEU A 99 -10.78 -4.82 7.56
N PHE A 100 -9.80 -4.21 6.89
CA PHE A 100 -9.52 -2.78 7.07
C PHE A 100 -10.61 -1.89 6.48
N SER A 101 -11.26 -2.31 5.39
CA SER A 101 -12.44 -1.62 4.84
C SER A 101 -13.58 -1.60 5.86
N ALA A 102 -13.86 -2.75 6.49
CA ALA A 102 -14.90 -2.86 7.52
C ALA A 102 -14.54 -2.05 8.77
N ALA A 103 -13.28 -2.08 9.21
CA ALA A 103 -12.81 -1.32 10.37
C ALA A 103 -12.89 0.20 10.13
N LEU A 104 -12.52 0.66 8.93
CA LEU A 104 -12.64 2.06 8.52
C LEU A 104 -14.11 2.50 8.45
N ALA A 105 -14.97 1.70 7.82
CA ALA A 105 -16.41 1.98 7.73
C ALA A 105 -17.06 2.04 9.12
N LEU A 106 -16.70 1.11 10.02
CA LEU A 106 -17.17 1.11 11.40
C LEU A 106 -16.70 2.36 12.15
N THR A 107 -15.45 2.78 11.95
CA THR A 107 -14.90 4.00 12.55
C THR A 107 -15.69 5.23 12.11
N PHE A 108 -15.99 5.37 10.82
CA PHE A 108 -16.83 6.46 10.31
C PHE A 108 -18.27 6.38 10.82
N ALA A 109 -18.86 5.20 10.89
CA ALA A 109 -20.22 5.01 11.39
C ALA A 109 -20.34 5.40 12.87
N ILE A 110 -19.41 4.95 13.72
CA ILE A 110 -19.37 5.29 15.15
C ILE A 110 -19.08 6.78 15.33
N TRP A 111 -18.18 7.35 14.53
CA TRP A 111 -17.88 8.78 14.59
C TRP A 111 -19.13 9.61 14.23
N TYR A 112 -19.80 9.31 13.12
CA TYR A 112 -21.01 10.00 12.70
C TYR A 112 -22.15 9.84 13.71
N ALA A 113 -22.34 8.64 14.27
CA ALA A 113 -23.38 8.40 15.28
C ALA A 113 -23.17 9.22 16.56
N ASN A 114 -21.93 9.45 16.97
CA ASN A 114 -21.60 10.18 18.20
C ASN A 114 -21.51 11.70 18.01
N GLU A 115 -21.04 12.17 16.85
CA GLU A 115 -20.67 13.58 16.64
C GLU A 115 -21.55 14.28 15.58
N GLY A 116 -22.38 13.53 14.85
CA GLY A 116 -23.30 14.05 13.83
C GLY A 116 -22.62 14.61 12.57
N THR A 117 -21.30 14.52 12.47
CA THR A 117 -20.50 14.98 11.33
C THR A 117 -19.16 14.23 11.27
N ILE A 118 -18.64 14.05 10.06
CA ILE A 118 -17.30 13.50 9.76
C ILE A 118 -16.38 14.62 9.23
N SER A 119 -16.78 15.88 9.41
CA SER A 119 -16.05 17.01 8.84
C SER A 119 -14.72 17.24 9.54
N ILE A 120 -13.66 17.31 8.73
CA ILE A 120 -12.29 17.56 9.18
C ILE A 120 -12.05 19.00 9.66
N HIS A 121 -12.94 19.92 9.30
CA HIS A 121 -12.87 21.32 9.76
C HIS A 121 -13.30 21.49 11.22
N SER A 122 -13.86 20.44 11.83
CA SER A 122 -14.55 20.51 13.11
C SER A 122 -13.89 19.65 14.22
N ILE A 123 -12.55 19.52 14.19
CA ILE A 123 -11.80 18.71 15.17
C ILE A 123 -11.35 19.58 16.35
N TYR A 124 -12.28 19.85 17.26
CA TYR A 124 -12.07 20.71 18.44
C TYR A 124 -12.17 19.99 19.78
N THR A 125 -12.51 18.70 19.79
CA THR A 125 -12.56 17.82 20.99
C THR A 125 -11.57 16.67 20.87
N THR A 126 -11.09 16.16 22.01
CA THR A 126 -10.22 14.98 22.06
C THR A 126 -10.88 13.73 21.46
N ARG A 127 -12.21 13.61 21.62
CA ARG A 127 -12.97 12.51 21.03
C ARG A 127 -12.94 12.54 19.50
N ARG A 128 -13.21 13.70 18.89
CA ARG A 128 -13.13 13.86 17.42
C ARG A 128 -11.71 13.63 16.91
N GLU A 129 -10.72 14.13 17.65
CA GLU A 129 -9.30 13.89 17.34
C GLU A 129 -8.95 12.39 17.38
N SER A 130 -9.51 11.62 18.32
CA SER A 130 -9.30 10.17 18.37
C SER A 130 -9.92 9.43 17.18
N PHE A 131 -11.15 9.76 16.78
CA PHE A 131 -11.75 9.18 15.58
C PHE A 131 -10.98 9.54 14.32
N TYR A 132 -10.50 10.79 14.24
CA TYR A 132 -9.69 11.25 13.13
C TYR A 132 -8.39 10.46 12.98
N TRP A 133 -7.60 10.32 14.05
CA TRP A 133 -6.34 9.56 13.98
C TRP A 133 -6.57 8.07 13.76
N LEU A 134 -7.65 7.50 14.33
CA LEU A 134 -8.02 6.12 14.10
C LEU A 134 -8.45 5.87 12.65
N ALA A 135 -9.26 6.77 12.08
CA ALA A 135 -9.63 6.72 10.67
C ALA A 135 -8.39 6.79 9.79
N ILE A 136 -7.47 7.72 10.07
CA ILE A 136 -6.19 7.81 9.36
C ILE A 136 -5.42 6.49 9.42
N LEU A 137 -5.24 5.90 10.61
CA LEU A 137 -4.55 4.61 10.74
C LEU A 137 -5.16 3.53 9.85
N PHE A 138 -6.49 3.35 9.88
CA PHE A 138 -7.15 2.37 9.03
C PHE A 138 -7.11 2.72 7.54
N THR A 139 -7.13 4.01 7.16
CA THR A 139 -6.91 4.39 5.74
C THR A 139 -5.51 4.00 5.26
N PHE A 140 -4.50 4.09 6.13
CA PHE A 140 -3.14 3.73 5.78
C PHE A 140 -2.97 2.22 5.62
N ALA A 141 -3.46 1.43 6.58
CA ALA A 141 -3.44 -0.04 6.50
C ALA A 141 -4.26 -0.58 5.32
N LEU A 142 -5.48 -0.05 5.12
CA LEU A 142 -6.31 -0.38 3.95
C LEU A 142 -5.61 -0.05 2.64
N GLY A 143 -4.99 1.12 2.56
CA GLY A 143 -4.35 1.57 1.33
C GLY A 143 -3.11 0.76 0.94
N THR A 144 -2.35 0.25 1.92
CA THR A 144 -1.29 -0.74 1.66
C THR A 144 -1.92 -2.06 1.18
N ALA A 145 -2.82 -2.66 1.97
CA ALA A 145 -3.44 -3.94 1.61
C ALA A 145 -4.12 -3.95 0.23
N SER A 146 -4.84 -2.88 -0.10
CA SER A 146 -5.49 -2.73 -1.42
C SER A 146 -4.51 -2.42 -2.54
N GLY A 147 -3.43 -1.69 -2.26
CA GLY A 147 -2.34 -1.44 -3.21
C GLY A 147 -1.66 -2.74 -3.61
N ASP A 148 -1.27 -3.55 -2.63
CA ASP A 148 -0.55 -4.81 -2.83
C ASP A 148 -1.46 -5.87 -3.45
N LEU A 149 -2.74 -5.91 -3.04
CA LEU A 149 -3.74 -6.75 -3.69
C LEU A 149 -3.86 -6.42 -5.19
N MET A 150 -3.87 -5.14 -5.55
CA MET A 150 -3.93 -4.74 -6.95
C MET A 150 -2.62 -5.02 -7.71
N ALA A 151 -1.49 -4.62 -7.14
CA ALA A 151 -0.19 -4.72 -7.80
C ALA A 151 0.30 -6.18 -7.90
N GLU A 152 0.26 -6.91 -6.80
CA GLU A 152 0.84 -8.24 -6.65
C GLU A 152 -0.23 -9.33 -6.78
N GLY A 153 -1.27 -9.28 -5.95
CA GLY A 153 -2.33 -10.29 -5.92
C GLY A 153 -3.10 -10.44 -7.25
N LEU A 154 -3.39 -9.31 -7.91
CA LEU A 154 -4.01 -9.28 -9.25
C LEU A 154 -2.99 -9.16 -10.40
N SER A 155 -1.69 -9.19 -10.07
CA SER A 155 -0.58 -9.11 -11.01
C SER A 155 -0.73 -7.96 -12.02
N LEU A 156 -1.16 -6.78 -11.56
CA LEU A 156 -1.23 -5.58 -12.40
C LEU A 156 0.13 -4.87 -12.48
N GLY A 157 0.98 -5.06 -11.48
CA GLY A 157 2.24 -4.34 -11.31
C GLY A 157 2.04 -2.92 -10.76
N TYR A 158 3.08 -2.42 -10.09
CA TYR A 158 3.02 -1.18 -9.32
C TYR A 158 2.67 0.06 -10.17
N LEU A 159 3.25 0.21 -11.37
CA LEU A 159 2.99 1.37 -12.24
C LEU A 159 1.54 1.42 -12.71
N VAL A 160 0.97 0.29 -13.12
CA VAL A 160 -0.42 0.24 -13.62
C VAL A 160 -1.39 0.49 -12.47
N THR A 161 -1.16 -0.10 -11.30
CA THR A 161 -1.93 0.18 -10.09
C THR A 161 -1.91 1.68 -9.76
N GLY A 162 -0.72 2.30 -9.75
CA GLY A 162 -0.58 3.75 -9.53
C GLY A 162 -1.38 4.60 -10.52
N LEU A 163 -1.34 4.26 -11.81
CA LEU A 163 -2.12 4.97 -12.84
C LEU A 163 -3.64 4.81 -12.67
N ILE A 164 -4.11 3.60 -12.33
CA ILE A 164 -5.53 3.35 -12.05
C ILE A 164 -5.99 4.21 -10.87
N VAL A 165 -5.23 4.20 -9.77
CA VAL A 165 -5.56 4.98 -8.57
C VAL A 165 -5.51 6.48 -8.85
N PHE A 166 -4.53 6.95 -9.61
CA PHE A 166 -4.47 8.34 -10.05
C PHE A 166 -5.71 8.75 -10.86
N ALA A 167 -6.16 7.90 -11.80
CA ALA A 167 -7.37 8.14 -12.58
C ALA A 167 -8.64 8.17 -11.70
N MET A 168 -8.71 7.32 -10.67
CA MET A 168 -9.79 7.36 -9.68
C MET A 168 -9.81 8.69 -8.92
N ILE A 169 -8.65 9.17 -8.45
CA ILE A 169 -8.54 10.48 -7.77
C ILE A 169 -8.98 11.61 -8.72
N ALA A 170 -8.52 11.60 -9.98
CA ALA A 170 -8.93 12.59 -10.97
C ALA A 170 -10.45 12.59 -11.20
N THR A 171 -11.08 11.42 -11.18
CA THR A 171 -12.54 11.27 -11.30
C THR A 171 -13.26 11.86 -10.08
N VAL A 172 -12.73 11.66 -8.86
CA VAL A 172 -13.27 12.26 -7.63
C VAL A 172 -13.16 13.79 -7.67
N ILE A 173 -12.03 14.33 -8.15
CA ILE A 173 -11.85 15.78 -8.34
C ILE A 173 -12.87 16.34 -9.34
N ALA A 174 -13.10 15.62 -10.45
CA ALA A 174 -14.12 16.00 -11.41
C ALA A 174 -15.52 15.97 -10.78
N ALA A 175 -15.88 14.90 -10.06
CA ALA A 175 -17.17 14.77 -9.38
C ALA A 175 -17.39 15.88 -8.34
N TRP A 176 -16.35 16.25 -7.59
CA TRP A 176 -16.36 17.41 -6.69
C TRP A 176 -16.66 18.71 -7.43
N ARG A 177 -16.08 18.91 -8.61
CA ARG A 177 -16.39 20.08 -9.45
C ARG A 177 -17.85 20.11 -9.94
N PHE A 178 -18.50 18.95 -10.03
CA PHE A 178 -19.91 18.81 -10.40
C PHE A 178 -20.88 18.76 -9.20
N GLY A 179 -20.41 19.03 -7.98
CA GLY A 179 -21.27 19.19 -6.79
C GLY A 179 -21.32 18.00 -5.84
N LEU A 180 -20.31 17.12 -5.86
CA LEU A 180 -20.08 16.16 -4.77
C LEU A 180 -19.72 16.91 -3.48
N ASP A 181 -20.26 16.46 -2.34
CA ASP A 181 -19.99 17.03 -1.02
C ASP A 181 -18.48 17.18 -0.70
N ASP A 182 -18.12 18.29 -0.05
CA ASP A 182 -16.73 18.67 0.26
C ASP A 182 -16.05 17.62 1.17
N ASP A 183 -16.72 17.16 2.24
CA ASP A 183 -16.16 16.21 3.20
C ASP A 183 -16.05 14.80 2.57
N LEU A 184 -17.07 14.40 1.81
CA LEU A 184 -17.08 13.11 1.11
C LEU A 184 -15.96 13.03 0.06
N ALA A 185 -15.84 14.04 -0.80
CA ALA A 185 -14.78 14.10 -1.81
C ALA A 185 -13.40 14.06 -1.17
N PHE A 186 -13.22 14.78 -0.05
CA PHE A 186 -12.00 14.78 0.73
C PHE A 186 -11.63 13.37 1.21
N TRP A 187 -12.53 12.67 1.90
CA TRP A 187 -12.22 11.36 2.47
C TRP A 187 -11.90 10.31 1.41
N ILE A 188 -12.61 10.32 0.28
CA ILE A 188 -12.32 9.39 -0.82
C ILE A 188 -10.95 9.69 -1.42
N ALA A 189 -10.67 10.95 -1.76
CA ALA A 189 -9.36 11.32 -2.26
C ALA A 189 -8.25 10.98 -1.24
N TYR A 190 -8.49 11.23 0.04
CA TYR A 190 -7.56 10.92 1.13
C TYR A 190 -7.26 9.42 1.20
N ILE A 191 -8.28 8.56 1.15
CA ILE A 191 -8.12 7.10 1.14
C ILE A 191 -7.31 6.67 -0.08
N LEU A 192 -7.67 7.16 -1.27
CA LEU A 192 -7.02 6.78 -2.54
C LEU A 192 -5.56 7.27 -2.66
N THR A 193 -5.17 8.36 -2.00
CA THR A 193 -3.77 8.82 -2.02
C THR A 193 -2.80 7.83 -1.38
N ARG A 194 -3.30 6.89 -0.55
CA ARG A 194 -2.45 5.87 0.05
C ARG A 194 -2.01 4.78 -0.95
N PRO A 195 -2.90 4.01 -1.60
CA PRO A 195 -2.47 3.01 -2.57
C PRO A 195 -1.66 3.65 -3.71
N LEU A 196 -1.96 4.92 -4.08
CA LEU A 196 -1.12 5.67 -5.01
C LEU A 196 0.33 5.82 -4.50
N GLY A 197 0.50 6.23 -3.24
CA GLY A 197 1.81 6.42 -2.64
C GLY A 197 2.58 5.10 -2.46
N ALA A 198 1.91 4.04 -2.02
CA ALA A 198 2.50 2.70 -1.91
C ALA A 198 3.00 2.22 -3.27
N SER A 199 2.14 2.21 -4.29
CA SER A 199 2.50 1.83 -5.66
C SER A 199 3.65 2.65 -6.26
N ILE A 200 3.72 3.97 -6.00
CA ILE A 200 4.85 4.78 -6.44
C ILE A 200 6.11 4.42 -5.66
N GLY A 201 5.99 4.20 -4.36
CA GLY A 201 7.09 3.79 -3.47
C GLY A 201 7.73 2.50 -3.96
N ASP A 202 6.92 1.46 -4.13
CA ASP A 202 7.35 0.14 -4.58
C ASP A 202 7.88 0.15 -5.99
N TYR A 203 7.23 0.89 -6.89
CA TYR A 203 7.73 1.06 -8.25
C TYR A 203 9.14 1.65 -8.27
N LEU A 204 9.47 2.57 -7.35
CA LEU A 204 10.79 3.18 -7.28
C LEU A 204 11.80 2.27 -6.55
N SER A 205 11.40 1.65 -5.43
CA SER A 205 12.30 0.91 -4.53
C SER A 205 12.57 -0.53 -5.00
N GLN A 206 11.55 -1.26 -5.45
CA GLN A 206 11.61 -2.70 -5.69
C GLN A 206 12.49 -3.05 -6.89
N ALA A 207 13.01 -4.28 -6.90
CA ALA A 207 13.88 -4.77 -7.96
C ALA A 207 13.15 -4.83 -9.32
N PRO A 208 13.86 -4.69 -10.46
CA PRO A 208 13.27 -4.86 -11.79
C PRO A 208 12.61 -6.22 -12.02
N ALA A 209 13.08 -7.26 -11.33
CA ALA A 209 12.46 -8.59 -11.36
C ALA A 209 11.02 -8.60 -10.79
N ASN A 210 10.73 -7.71 -9.83
CA ASN A 210 9.41 -7.56 -9.21
C ASN A 210 8.58 -6.45 -9.87
N GLY A 211 9.07 -5.84 -10.96
CA GLY A 211 8.38 -4.76 -11.68
C GLY A 211 8.67 -3.34 -11.17
N GLY A 212 9.70 -3.15 -10.33
CA GLY A 212 10.19 -1.84 -9.88
C GLY A 212 11.40 -1.32 -10.67
N LEU A 213 11.91 -0.13 -10.32
CA LEU A 213 13.06 0.52 -10.95
C LEU A 213 14.40 0.15 -10.32
N GLY A 214 14.40 -0.43 -9.12
CA GLY A 214 15.60 -0.87 -8.41
C GLY A 214 16.43 0.25 -7.79
N LEU A 215 15.83 1.42 -7.46
CA LEU A 215 16.55 2.49 -6.75
C LEU A 215 16.88 2.09 -5.31
N GLY A 216 16.19 1.09 -4.77
CA GLY A 216 16.32 0.60 -3.40
C GLY A 216 15.54 1.45 -2.40
N ALA A 217 15.09 0.79 -1.32
CA ALA A 217 14.32 1.42 -0.25
C ALA A 217 15.06 2.61 0.39
N ALA A 218 16.35 2.42 0.74
CA ALA A 218 17.16 3.44 1.41
C ALA A 218 17.24 4.78 0.65
N LEU A 219 17.58 4.73 -0.65
CA LEU A 219 17.76 5.92 -1.46
C LEU A 219 16.41 6.61 -1.70
N THR A 220 15.37 5.82 -1.97
CA THR A 220 14.02 6.30 -2.20
C THR A 220 13.48 7.01 -0.95
N SER A 221 13.57 6.37 0.23
CA SER A 221 13.15 6.98 1.49
C SER A 221 13.91 8.27 1.81
N ALA A 222 15.22 8.31 1.60
CA ALA A 222 16.01 9.51 1.85
C ALA A 222 15.56 10.68 0.97
N PHE A 223 15.29 10.43 -0.31
CA PHE A 223 14.78 11.44 -1.24
C PHE A 223 13.43 12.00 -0.79
N PHE A 224 12.46 11.12 -0.49
CA PHE A 224 11.14 11.55 -0.01
C PHE A 224 11.21 12.26 1.33
N LEU A 225 12.09 11.83 2.25
CA LEU A 225 12.27 12.49 3.54
C LEU A 225 12.76 13.93 3.37
N VAL A 226 13.76 14.15 2.52
CA VAL A 226 14.28 15.49 2.21
C VAL A 226 13.19 16.35 1.57
N ALA A 227 12.42 15.81 0.63
CA ALA A 227 11.31 16.52 0.01
C ALA A 227 10.22 16.91 1.03
N ILE A 228 9.83 15.99 1.92
CA ILE A 228 8.87 16.26 3.00
C ILE A 228 9.40 17.37 3.91
N LEU A 229 10.65 17.25 4.37
CA LEU A 229 11.27 18.26 5.22
C LEU A 229 11.29 19.63 4.56
N ALA A 230 11.65 19.72 3.28
CA ALA A 230 11.66 20.98 2.54
C ALA A 230 10.27 21.64 2.49
N VAL A 231 9.23 20.87 2.16
CA VAL A 231 7.86 21.41 2.08
C VAL A 231 7.31 21.74 3.47
N VAL A 232 7.55 20.90 4.48
CA VAL A 232 7.12 21.16 5.87
C VAL A 232 7.81 22.40 6.44
N ILE A 233 9.11 22.58 6.19
CA ILE A 233 9.84 23.80 6.60
C ILE A 233 9.25 25.02 5.90
N TYR A 234 9.04 24.95 4.58
CA TYR A 234 8.44 26.04 3.81
C TYR A 234 7.07 26.44 4.37
N VAL A 235 6.19 25.47 4.61
CA VAL A 235 4.84 25.72 5.13
C VAL A 235 4.90 26.23 6.58
N THR A 236 5.80 25.70 7.42
CA THR A 236 5.98 26.18 8.80
C THR A 236 6.45 27.64 8.86
N VAL A 237 7.35 28.04 7.95
CA VAL A 237 7.87 29.41 7.86
C VAL A 237 6.82 30.36 7.28
N THR A 238 6.14 29.95 6.21
CA THR A 238 5.15 30.78 5.51
C THR A 238 3.80 30.84 6.21
N LYS A 239 3.49 29.87 7.09
CA LYS A 239 2.19 29.68 7.77
C LYS A 239 1.01 29.59 6.80
N TYR A 240 1.26 29.10 5.58
CA TYR A 240 0.27 29.00 4.51
C TYR A 240 -0.85 27.99 4.81
N ASP A 241 -0.65 27.15 5.83
CA ASP A 241 -1.55 26.10 6.29
C ASP A 241 -2.35 26.46 7.56
N VAL A 242 -2.16 27.67 8.09
CA VAL A 242 -2.86 28.18 9.28
C VAL A 242 -4.07 29.00 8.86
N ASP A 243 -5.27 28.54 9.20
CA ASP A 243 -6.52 29.26 8.95
C ASP A 243 -6.52 30.65 9.66
N THR A 244 -6.41 31.74 8.90
CA THR A 244 -6.57 33.11 9.41
C THR A 244 -8.02 33.60 9.37
N THR A 245 -8.94 32.88 8.74
CA THR A 245 -10.32 33.30 8.49
C THR A 245 -11.32 32.39 9.17
N SER A 246 -11.51 32.61 10.47
CA SER A 246 -12.49 31.90 11.31
C SER A 246 -13.95 32.33 11.06
N GLU A 247 -14.22 33.34 10.23
CA GLU A 247 -15.57 33.88 10.01
C GLU A 247 -16.37 33.15 8.92
N SER A 248 -15.71 32.54 7.92
CA SER A 248 -16.41 31.93 6.77
C SER A 248 -16.96 30.53 7.05
N ALA A 249 -16.42 29.81 8.05
CA ALA A 249 -16.82 28.45 8.41
C ALA A 249 -18.15 28.39 9.17
N LEU A 250 -18.48 29.43 9.93
CA LEU A 250 -19.74 29.51 10.69
C LEU A 250 -20.97 29.66 9.78
N VAL A 251 -20.79 30.23 8.59
CA VAL A 251 -21.88 30.45 7.61
C VAL A 251 -22.12 29.22 6.73
N LYS A 252 -21.08 28.44 6.41
CA LYS A 252 -21.19 27.27 5.51
C LYS A 252 -21.72 26.01 6.21
N ALA A 253 -21.53 25.89 7.53
CA ALA A 253 -22.00 24.74 8.33
C ALA A 253 -23.53 24.63 8.43
N GLN A 254 -24.29 25.64 7.98
CA GLN A 254 -25.75 25.70 8.12
C GLN A 254 -26.56 25.19 6.92
N CYS A 255 -25.96 24.75 5.79
CA CYS A 255 -26.76 24.37 4.61
C CYS A 255 -26.21 23.18 3.81
N VAL A 256 -26.06 22.00 4.45
CA VAL A 256 -26.13 20.73 3.73
C VAL A 256 -27.43 20.04 4.14
N GLN A 257 -28.37 19.91 3.19
CA GLN A 257 -29.57 19.13 3.42
C GLN A 257 -29.16 17.66 3.55
N ALA A 258 -29.15 17.13 4.78
CA ALA A 258 -28.86 15.73 5.10
C ALA A 258 -29.37 14.67 4.08
N PRO A 259 -30.59 14.77 3.51
CA PRO A 259 -31.04 13.79 2.50
C PRO A 259 -30.24 13.78 1.18
N VAL A 260 -29.62 14.90 0.78
CA VAL A 260 -28.77 14.97 -0.43
C VAL A 260 -27.43 14.28 -0.18
N LEU A 261 -26.83 14.50 0.99
CA LEU A 261 -25.57 13.87 1.40
C LEU A 261 -25.70 12.34 1.42
N TRP A 262 -26.76 11.79 2.04
CA TRP A 262 -26.95 10.33 2.10
C TRP A 262 -27.18 9.69 0.72
N ARG A 263 -27.80 10.41 -0.22
CA ARG A 263 -27.92 9.95 -1.62
C ARG A 263 -26.58 9.92 -2.32
N GLN A 264 -25.75 10.95 -2.12
CA GLN A 264 -24.39 10.99 -2.66
C GLN A 264 -23.51 9.89 -2.06
N VAL A 265 -23.54 9.71 -0.73
CA VAL A 265 -22.85 8.62 -0.03
C VAL A 265 -23.27 7.26 -0.60
N ALA A 266 -24.57 6.98 -0.67
CA ALA A 266 -25.07 5.71 -1.19
C ALA A 266 -24.66 5.51 -2.66
N GLY A 267 -24.80 6.54 -3.49
CA GLY A 267 -24.40 6.49 -4.91
C GLY A 267 -22.92 6.19 -5.08
N VAL A 268 -22.05 6.87 -4.33
CA VAL A 268 -20.60 6.66 -4.41
C VAL A 268 -20.20 5.30 -3.86
N MET A 269 -20.79 4.84 -2.75
CA MET A 269 -20.54 3.50 -2.22
C MET A 269 -20.94 2.41 -3.22
N ILE A 270 -22.08 2.58 -3.93
CA ILE A 270 -22.49 1.65 -5.00
C ILE A 270 -21.46 1.66 -6.13
N VAL A 271 -21.03 2.84 -6.60
CA VAL A 271 -20.04 2.95 -7.68
C VAL A 271 -18.72 2.29 -7.27
N LEU A 272 -18.21 2.58 -6.07
CA LEU A 272 -16.97 1.98 -5.56
C LEU A 272 -17.10 0.46 -5.41
N LEU A 273 -18.23 -0.04 -4.91
CA LEU A 273 -18.47 -1.47 -4.77
C LEU A 273 -18.56 -2.17 -6.14
N VAL A 274 -19.28 -1.59 -7.09
CA VAL A 274 -19.41 -2.13 -8.45
C VAL A 274 -18.06 -2.13 -9.17
N LEU A 275 -17.29 -1.05 -9.08
CA LEU A 275 -15.97 -0.97 -9.72
C LEU A 275 -14.96 -1.90 -9.07
N SER A 276 -14.93 -2.00 -7.74
CA SER A 276 -14.01 -2.88 -7.03
C SER A 276 -14.36 -4.36 -7.25
N VAL A 277 -15.60 -4.78 -7.00
CA VAL A 277 -16.03 -6.19 -7.18
C VAL A 277 -16.02 -6.58 -8.66
N GLY A 278 -16.51 -5.71 -9.55
CA GLY A 278 -16.50 -5.94 -10.99
C GLY A 278 -15.08 -6.03 -11.55
N GLY A 279 -14.21 -5.08 -11.19
CA GLY A 279 -12.81 -5.09 -11.61
C GLY A 279 -12.04 -6.31 -11.08
N TYR A 280 -12.22 -6.63 -9.79
CA TYR A 280 -11.63 -7.80 -9.15
C TYR A 280 -12.07 -9.10 -9.81
N SER A 281 -13.39 -9.31 -9.98
CA SER A 281 -13.93 -10.54 -10.60
C SER A 281 -13.52 -10.69 -12.07
N TRP A 282 -13.48 -9.59 -12.82
CA TRP A 282 -13.00 -9.60 -14.19
C TRP A 282 -11.52 -9.96 -14.29
N ARG A 283 -10.67 -9.35 -13.46
CA ARG A 283 -9.22 -9.60 -13.49
C ARG A 283 -8.87 -11.00 -12.98
N SER A 284 -9.47 -11.44 -11.88
CA SER A 284 -9.31 -12.81 -11.37
C SER A 284 -9.75 -13.86 -12.40
N ALA A 285 -10.88 -13.66 -13.09
CA ALA A 285 -11.30 -14.55 -14.17
C ALA A 285 -10.30 -14.61 -15.33
N GLN A 286 -9.67 -13.48 -15.67
CA GLN A 286 -8.59 -13.47 -16.66
C GLN A 286 -7.36 -14.25 -16.19
N LEU A 287 -6.95 -14.07 -14.94
CA LEU A 287 -5.81 -14.78 -14.37
C LEU A 287 -6.07 -16.29 -14.36
N SER A 288 -7.22 -16.74 -13.86
CA SER A 288 -7.59 -18.17 -13.90
C SER A 288 -7.68 -18.71 -15.34
N ALA A 289 -8.20 -17.93 -16.29
CA ALA A 289 -8.22 -18.33 -17.69
C ALA A 289 -6.81 -18.44 -18.30
N MET A 290 -5.90 -17.54 -17.93
CA MET A 290 -4.49 -17.59 -18.33
C MET A 290 -3.76 -18.79 -17.70
N GLU A 291 -4.02 -19.10 -16.43
CA GLU A 291 -3.48 -20.30 -15.76
C GLU A 291 -3.96 -21.58 -16.45
N LEU A 292 -5.25 -21.70 -16.76
CA LEU A 292 -5.80 -22.84 -17.51
C LEU A 292 -5.21 -22.94 -18.93
N SER A 293 -4.98 -21.80 -19.60
CA SER A 293 -4.35 -21.75 -20.93
C SER A 293 -2.86 -22.13 -20.88
N ASN A 294 -2.14 -21.71 -19.85
CA ASN A 294 -0.73 -22.04 -19.61
C ASN A 294 -0.58 -23.49 -19.13
N ALA A 295 -1.55 -24.04 -18.42
CA ALA A 295 -1.59 -25.47 -18.09
C ALA A 295 -1.88 -26.33 -19.34
N ALA A 296 -2.65 -25.80 -20.31
CA ALA A 296 -2.96 -26.47 -21.57
C ALA A 296 -1.85 -26.36 -22.64
N SER A 297 -0.96 -25.36 -22.52
CA SER A 297 0.23 -25.20 -23.36
C SER A 297 1.44 -25.61 -22.53
N PRO A 298 2.00 -26.83 -22.67
CA PRO A 298 3.13 -27.22 -21.84
C PRO A 298 4.29 -26.26 -22.13
N MET A 299 4.52 -25.29 -21.23
CA MET A 299 5.73 -24.50 -21.29
C MET A 299 6.89 -25.50 -21.27
N PRO A 300 7.78 -25.49 -22.29
CA PRO A 300 8.83 -26.48 -22.38
C PRO A 300 9.65 -26.49 -21.09
N LEU A 301 10.03 -27.65 -20.59
CA LEU A 301 10.93 -27.82 -19.44
C LEU A 301 12.35 -27.26 -19.68
N GLY A 302 12.56 -26.52 -20.76
CA GLY A 302 13.85 -26.18 -21.35
C GLY A 302 14.51 -27.37 -22.08
N ASP A 303 15.78 -27.20 -22.44
CA ASP A 303 16.58 -28.26 -23.07
C ASP A 303 17.08 -29.26 -22.01
N LEU A 304 16.66 -30.52 -22.15
CA LEU A 304 17.00 -31.61 -21.23
C LEU A 304 18.04 -32.58 -21.81
N SER A 305 18.63 -32.26 -22.96
CA SER A 305 19.50 -33.18 -23.71
C SER A 305 20.71 -33.63 -22.89
N VAL A 306 21.30 -32.72 -22.11
CA VAL A 306 22.46 -33.00 -21.24
C VAL A 306 22.10 -33.99 -20.13
N PHE A 307 20.97 -33.80 -19.44
CA PHE A 307 20.51 -34.73 -18.39
C PHE A 307 20.21 -36.12 -18.94
N ARG A 308 19.59 -36.19 -20.13
CA ARG A 308 19.33 -37.47 -20.81
C ARG A 308 20.63 -38.18 -21.16
N GLN A 309 21.60 -37.47 -21.71
CA GLN A 309 22.90 -38.03 -22.06
C GLN A 309 23.63 -38.59 -20.83
N ILE A 310 23.70 -37.84 -19.73
CA ILE A 310 24.32 -38.30 -18.47
C ILE A 310 23.65 -39.59 -17.97
N THR A 311 22.32 -39.65 -18.03
CA THR A 311 21.55 -40.82 -17.60
C THR A 311 21.82 -42.04 -18.49
N THR A 312 21.85 -41.85 -19.81
CA THR A 312 22.18 -42.90 -20.78
C THR A 312 23.62 -43.41 -20.62
N ASP A 313 24.58 -42.51 -20.45
CA ASP A 313 25.99 -42.87 -20.23
C ASP A 313 26.15 -43.67 -18.93
N THR A 314 25.49 -43.21 -17.86
CA THR A 314 25.50 -43.92 -16.56
C THR A 314 24.91 -45.32 -16.70
N GLN A 315 23.79 -45.46 -17.42
CA GLN A 315 23.17 -46.75 -17.68
C GLN A 315 24.10 -47.68 -18.46
N GLY A 316 24.81 -47.17 -19.47
CA GLY A 316 25.80 -47.93 -20.23
C GLY A 316 26.96 -48.43 -19.37
N LEU A 317 27.46 -47.59 -18.45
CA LEU A 317 28.53 -47.96 -17.51
C LEU A 317 28.09 -49.05 -16.52
N VAL A 318 26.86 -48.95 -16.01
CA VAL A 318 26.28 -50.00 -15.15
C VAL A 318 26.13 -51.32 -15.91
N GLN A 319 25.66 -51.27 -17.16
CA GLN A 319 25.54 -52.49 -18.00
C GLN A 319 26.90 -53.11 -18.33
N ALA A 320 27.95 -52.30 -18.41
CA ALA A 320 29.34 -52.74 -18.57
C ALA A 320 29.99 -53.23 -17.27
N ASN A 321 29.25 -53.25 -16.15
CA ASN A 321 29.72 -53.59 -14.81
C ASN A 321 30.83 -52.64 -14.27
N ASP A 322 30.94 -51.43 -14.82
CA ASP A 322 31.83 -50.37 -14.33
C ASP A 322 31.07 -49.46 -13.36
N LEU A 323 30.95 -49.94 -12.12
CA LEU A 323 30.23 -49.22 -11.06
C LEU A 323 30.99 -47.98 -10.56
N ALA A 324 32.32 -47.95 -10.71
CA ALA A 324 33.14 -46.80 -10.32
C ALA A 324 32.98 -45.64 -11.31
N GLY A 325 32.99 -45.96 -12.62
CA GLY A 325 32.67 -45.00 -13.68
C GLY A 325 31.24 -44.48 -13.58
N ALA A 326 30.26 -45.38 -13.36
CA ALA A 326 28.86 -44.98 -13.19
C ALA A 326 28.65 -44.02 -12.00
N ARG A 327 29.32 -44.28 -10.87
CA ARG A 327 29.27 -43.40 -9.69
C ARG A 327 29.86 -42.02 -9.95
N THR A 328 30.91 -41.95 -10.77
CA THR A 328 31.50 -40.67 -11.16
C THR A 328 30.56 -39.91 -12.10
N ARG A 329 30.01 -40.61 -13.11
CA ARG A 329 29.14 -40.00 -14.12
C ARG A 329 27.82 -39.49 -13.55
N ILE A 330 27.26 -40.14 -12.53
CA ILE A 330 26.02 -39.67 -11.90
C ILE A 330 26.23 -38.39 -11.08
N THR A 331 27.44 -38.11 -10.57
CA THR A 331 27.75 -36.83 -9.91
C THR A 331 27.69 -35.66 -10.89
N ASP A 332 27.98 -35.89 -12.18
CA ASP A 332 27.82 -34.86 -13.22
C ASP A 332 26.36 -34.42 -13.37
N LEU A 333 25.39 -35.25 -12.98
CA LEU A 333 23.97 -34.90 -13.01
C LEU A 333 23.65 -33.78 -12.01
N GLU A 334 24.23 -33.85 -10.81
CA GLU A 334 24.09 -32.83 -9.75
C GLU A 334 24.70 -31.51 -10.21
N THR A 335 25.94 -31.56 -10.74
CA THR A 335 26.61 -30.36 -11.26
C THR A 335 25.87 -29.75 -12.47
N ALA A 336 25.32 -30.57 -13.36
CA ALA A 336 24.52 -30.10 -14.49
C ALA A 336 23.21 -29.45 -14.01
N TRP A 337 22.61 -29.98 -12.94
CA TRP A 337 21.42 -29.40 -12.34
C TRP A 337 21.71 -28.06 -11.66
N ASP A 338 22.75 -27.97 -10.84
CA ASP A 338 23.12 -26.73 -10.13
C ASP A 338 23.33 -25.55 -11.10
N ASN A 339 23.93 -25.82 -12.26
CA ASN A 339 24.18 -24.81 -13.28
C ASN A 339 22.91 -24.44 -14.08
N ALA A 340 22.01 -25.39 -14.31
CA ALA A 340 20.82 -25.18 -15.15
C ALA A 340 19.59 -24.72 -14.34
N GLN A 341 19.53 -25.03 -13.04
CA GLN A 341 18.41 -24.72 -12.15
C GLN A 341 17.99 -23.23 -12.19
N PRO A 342 18.91 -22.24 -12.17
CA PRO A 342 18.52 -20.83 -12.23
C PRO A 342 17.82 -20.42 -13.53
N THR A 343 18.00 -21.21 -14.60
CA THR A 343 17.44 -20.94 -15.93
C THR A 343 16.21 -21.80 -16.21
N LEU A 344 16.21 -23.07 -15.78
CA LEU A 344 15.11 -24.02 -16.04
C LEU A 344 13.93 -23.83 -15.09
N LYS A 345 14.19 -23.55 -13.80
CA LYS A 345 13.14 -23.42 -12.79
C LYS A 345 12.17 -22.26 -13.08
N PRO A 346 12.62 -21.08 -13.56
CA PRO A 346 11.71 -20.01 -13.98
C PRO A 346 10.94 -20.29 -15.28
N MET A 347 11.39 -21.24 -16.13
CA MET A 347 10.71 -21.56 -17.39
C MET A 347 9.41 -22.35 -17.18
N ASN A 348 9.33 -23.15 -16.12
CA ASN A 348 8.13 -23.90 -15.75
C ASN A 348 8.16 -24.22 -14.25
N SER A 349 7.80 -23.24 -13.43
CA SER A 349 7.82 -23.34 -11.97
C SER A 349 7.00 -24.51 -11.43
N ASP A 350 5.87 -24.82 -12.08
CA ASP A 350 4.90 -25.83 -11.63
C ASP A 350 5.35 -27.27 -11.88
N LYS A 351 6.32 -27.48 -12.78
CA LYS A 351 6.90 -28.79 -13.07
C LYS A 351 8.26 -29.02 -12.41
N TRP A 352 8.96 -27.94 -12.06
CA TRP A 352 10.23 -27.97 -11.35
C TRP A 352 10.10 -27.72 -9.84
N SER A 353 8.85 -27.64 -9.33
CA SER A 353 8.51 -27.49 -7.91
C SER A 353 8.70 -28.78 -7.12
#